data_AF-A0A946S441-F1
#
_entry.id   AF-A0A946S441-F1
#
_cell.length_a   1.000
_cell.length_b   1.000
_cell.length_c   1.000
_cell.angle_alpha   90.00
_cell.angle_beta   90.00
_cell.angle_gamma   90.00
#
_symmetry.space_group_name_H-M   'P 1'
#
loop_
_entity.id
_entity.type
_entity.pdbx_description
1 polymer ?
#
loop_
_entity_poly.entity_id
_entity_poly.type
_entity_poly.pdbx_seq_one_letter_code
_entity_poly.pdbx_strand_id
1 'polypeptide(L)'
;MSNIFPTVQEQLARLKESVEPTEIVSEDELAVRLDKARSANRPLRVKQGFDASSPDLHIGHGVSIWKLKTFQDLGHQVVFVIGDFTAMIGDPSGKSKTRPVL
;
A
#
# COMPACT_ATOMS: atom_id res chain seq x y z
N MET A 1 3.05 29.06 1.06
CA MET A 1 2.43 27.82 1.59
C MET A 1 3.56 26.86 1.91
N SER A 2 3.71 26.42 3.16
CA SER A 2 4.74 25.45 3.55
C SER A 2 4.44 24.09 2.91
N ASN A 3 5.44 23.45 2.32
CA ASN A 3 5.31 22.13 1.73
C ASN A 3 5.01 21.11 2.85
N ILE A 4 3.90 20.37 2.73
CA ILE A 4 3.42 19.46 3.79
C ILE A 4 4.24 18.16 3.82
N PHE A 5 4.95 17.84 2.74
CA PHE A 5 5.75 16.62 2.62
C PHE A 5 7.17 16.82 3.19
N PRO A 6 7.79 15.81 3.81
CA PRO A 6 9.24 15.80 4.12
C PRO A 6 10.11 15.72 2.86
N THR A 7 11.43 15.76 2.98
CA THR A 7 12.34 15.54 1.84
C THR A 7 12.15 14.14 1.25
N VAL A 8 12.55 13.95 -0.02
CA VAL A 8 12.44 12.63 -0.68
C VAL A 8 13.29 11.60 0.08
N GLN A 9 14.46 11.98 0.56
CA GLN A 9 15.37 11.13 1.31
C GLN A 9 14.76 10.70 2.66
N GLU A 10 14.15 11.62 3.40
CA GLU A 10 13.44 11.28 4.66
C GLU A 10 12.25 10.36 4.42
N GLN A 11 11.47 10.64 3.36
CA GLN A 11 10.35 9.78 2.97
C GLN A 11 10.84 8.36 2.63
N LEU A 12 11.87 8.24 1.78
CA LEU A 12 12.45 6.95 1.40
C LEU A 12 13.02 6.22 2.62
N ALA A 13 13.73 6.90 3.52
CA ALA A 13 14.27 6.27 4.72
C ALA A 13 13.16 5.60 5.56
N ARG A 14 12.08 6.32 5.85
CA ARG A 14 10.93 5.77 6.60
C ARG A 14 10.19 4.68 5.84
N LEU A 15 10.11 4.77 4.51
CA LEU A 15 9.46 3.74 3.70
C LEU A 15 10.29 2.46 3.62
N LYS A 16 11.62 2.54 3.68
CA LYS A 16 12.54 1.39 3.66
C LYS A 16 12.65 0.65 4.99
N GLU A 17 12.30 1.29 6.11
CA GLU A 17 12.24 0.62 7.41
C GLU A 17 11.34 -0.62 7.36
N SER A 18 11.84 -1.75 7.86
CA SER A 18 11.08 -3.00 7.96
C SER A 18 10.50 -3.53 6.64
N VAL A 19 11.19 -3.26 5.51
CA VAL A 19 10.84 -3.85 4.20
C VAL A 19 11.40 -5.26 4.06
N GLU A 20 12.57 -5.57 4.62
CA GLU A 20 13.15 -6.92 4.56
C GLU A 20 12.27 -7.98 5.25
N PRO A 21 12.07 -9.17 4.66
CA PRO A 21 12.73 -9.72 3.45
C PRO A 21 12.03 -9.40 2.12
N THR A 22 11.05 -8.49 2.11
CA THR A 22 10.41 -8.01 0.87
C THR A 22 11.25 -6.93 0.19
N GLU A 23 10.81 -6.44 -0.97
CA GLU A 23 11.55 -5.48 -1.77
C GLU A 23 10.68 -4.30 -2.23
N ILE A 24 11.34 -3.18 -2.53
CA ILE A 24 10.76 -2.12 -3.36
C ILE A 24 11.22 -2.38 -4.79
N VAL A 25 10.31 -2.79 -5.66
CA VAL A 25 10.61 -3.21 -7.05
C VAL A 25 11.37 -2.14 -7.84
N SER A 26 11.04 -0.86 -7.64
CA SER A 26 11.76 0.27 -8.26
C SER A 26 11.83 1.45 -7.30
N GLU A 27 12.95 1.55 -6.58
CA GLU A 27 13.20 2.65 -5.64
C GLU A 27 13.35 3.99 -6.36
N ASP A 28 14.00 4.00 -7.53
CA ASP A 28 14.20 5.20 -8.33
C ASP A 28 12.86 5.78 -8.81
N GLU A 29 11.93 4.94 -9.27
CA GLU A 29 10.59 5.39 -9.65
C GLU A 29 9.80 5.91 -8.46
N LEU A 30 9.93 5.28 -7.29
CA LEU A 30 9.32 5.76 -6.06
C LEU A 30 9.86 7.14 -5.69
N ALA A 31 11.18 7.35 -5.74
CA ALA A 31 11.84 8.62 -5.49
C ALA A 31 11.30 9.73 -6.42
N VAL A 32 11.21 9.45 -7.73
CA VAL A 32 10.63 10.38 -8.72
C VAL A 32 9.17 10.71 -8.42
N ARG A 33 8.37 9.73 -7.95
CA ARG A 33 6.97 9.97 -7.57
C ARG A 33 6.84 10.82 -6.31
N LEU A 34 7.68 10.59 -5.31
CA LEU A 34 7.72 11.39 -4.08
C LEU A 34 8.13 12.84 -4.36
N ASP A 35 9.11 13.05 -5.24
CA ASP A 35 9.53 14.38 -5.69
C ASP A 35 8.39 15.12 -6.41
N LYS A 36 7.71 14.44 -7.34
CA LYS A 36 6.53 15.02 -8.03
C LYS A 36 5.40 15.35 -7.07
N ALA A 37 5.13 14.49 -6.10
CA ALA A 37 4.11 14.72 -5.07
C ALA A 37 4.43 15.95 -4.22
N ARG A 38 5.70 16.06 -3.79
CA ARG A 38 6.24 17.20 -3.05
C ARG A 38 6.16 18.50 -3.86
N SER A 39 6.65 18.49 -5.10
CA SER A 39 6.69 19.67 -5.99
C SER A 39 5.31 20.17 -6.39
N ALA A 40 4.35 19.26 -6.58
CA ALA A 40 2.97 19.60 -6.91
C ALA A 40 2.08 19.82 -5.67
N ASN A 41 2.62 19.68 -4.45
CA ASN A 41 1.88 19.63 -3.18
C ASN A 41 0.63 18.74 -3.26
N ARG A 42 0.78 17.57 -3.91
CA ARG A 42 -0.31 16.63 -4.19
C ARG A 42 0.07 15.24 -3.70
N PRO A 43 -0.69 14.64 -2.77
CA PRO A 43 -0.34 13.36 -2.18
C PRO A 43 -0.33 12.23 -3.20
N LEU A 44 0.56 11.25 -2.99
CA LEU A 44 0.45 9.96 -3.67
C LEU A 44 -0.83 9.24 -3.23
N ARG A 45 -1.39 8.45 -4.14
CA ARG A 45 -2.48 7.51 -3.85
C ARG A 45 -1.87 6.12 -3.69
N VAL A 46 -1.83 5.63 -2.46
CA VAL A 46 -1.23 4.35 -2.08
C VAL A 46 -2.35 3.35 -1.93
N LYS A 47 -2.42 2.39 -2.84
CA LYS A 47 -3.48 1.38 -2.87
C LYS A 47 -3.01 0.09 -2.19
N GLN A 48 -3.85 -0.46 -1.32
CA GLN A 48 -3.76 -1.86 -0.91
C GLN A 48 -5.13 -2.52 -1.08
N GLY A 49 -5.14 -3.67 -1.74
CA GLY A 49 -6.33 -4.50 -1.91
C GLY A 49 -6.47 -5.53 -0.79
N PHE A 50 -7.70 -5.79 -0.36
CA PHE A 50 -8.06 -6.84 0.59
C PHE A 50 -9.17 -7.68 -0.02
N ASP A 51 -8.97 -9.00 -0.04
CA ASP A 51 -9.97 -9.97 -0.48
C ASP A 51 -11.07 -10.11 0.58
N ALA A 52 -12.34 -9.96 0.19
CA ALA A 52 -13.49 -10.01 1.09
C ALA A 52 -13.94 -11.45 1.44
N SER A 53 -13.05 -12.43 1.30
CA SER A 53 -13.35 -13.85 1.55
C SER A 53 -13.47 -14.22 3.03
N SER A 54 -13.10 -13.31 3.93
CA SER A 54 -13.23 -13.42 5.38
C SER A 54 -13.85 -12.14 5.94
N PRO A 55 -14.72 -12.21 6.97
CA PRO A 55 -15.28 -11.03 7.62
C PRO A 55 -14.23 -10.23 8.40
N ASP A 56 -13.11 -10.86 8.79
CA ASP A 56 -12.13 -10.29 9.71
C ASP A 56 -10.75 -10.10 9.09
N LEU A 57 -10.06 -9.02 9.50
CA LEU A 57 -8.63 -8.83 9.32
C LEU A 57 -7.87 -9.32 10.54
N HIS A 58 -7.15 -10.43 10.42
CA HIS A 58 -6.29 -10.91 11.50
C HIS A 58 -4.97 -10.13 11.61
N ILE A 59 -4.24 -10.34 12.70
CA ILE A 59 -2.98 -9.63 13.03
C ILE A 59 -1.89 -9.74 11.94
N GLY A 60 -1.88 -10.80 11.13
CA GLY A 60 -0.96 -10.95 10.00
C GLY A 60 -1.04 -9.82 8.97
N HIS A 61 -2.15 -9.10 8.85
CA HIS A 61 -2.27 -7.91 7.99
C HIS A 61 -1.57 -6.68 8.57
N GLY A 62 -1.30 -6.69 9.88
CA GLY A 62 -0.77 -5.57 10.64
C GLY A 62 0.46 -4.96 9.99
N VAL A 63 1.44 -5.78 9.57
CA VAL A 63 2.69 -5.28 8.94
C VAL A 63 2.39 -4.34 7.76
N SER A 64 1.52 -4.76 6.84
CA SER A 64 1.16 -3.95 5.68
C SER A 64 0.33 -2.71 6.06
N ILE A 65 -0.58 -2.83 7.02
CA ILE A 65 -1.38 -1.71 7.53
C ILE A 65 -0.48 -0.67 8.24
N TRP A 66 0.52 -1.10 8.99
CA TRP A 66 1.52 -0.20 9.59
C TRP A 66 2.32 0.54 8.54
N LYS A 67 2.66 -0.11 7.41
CA LYS A 67 3.31 0.56 6.29
C LYS A 67 2.38 1.59 5.62
N LEU A 68 1.10 1.29 5.47
CA LEU A 68 0.10 2.27 5.01
C LEU A 68 0.03 3.48 5.96
N LYS A 69 0.09 3.24 7.27
CA LYS A 69 0.16 4.31 8.27
C LYS A 69 1.41 5.17 8.08
N THR A 70 2.59 4.60 7.78
CA THR A 70 3.78 5.36 7.42
C THR A 70 3.53 6.30 6.24
N PHE A 71 2.84 5.84 5.19
CA PHE A 71 2.47 6.71 4.06
C PHE A 71 1.53 7.85 4.47
N GLN A 72 0.55 7.59 5.36
CA GLN A 72 -0.33 8.65 5.89
C GLN A 72 0.44 9.67 6.73
N ASP A 73 1.38 9.23 7.56
CA ASP A 73 2.21 10.10 8.39
C ASP A 73 3.16 10.97 7.56
N LEU A 74 3.51 10.52 6.36
CA LEU A 74 4.25 11.30 5.36
C LEU A 74 3.34 12.24 4.54
N GLY A 75 2.03 12.25 4.81
CA GLY A 75 1.06 13.13 4.17
C GLY A 75 0.39 12.56 2.91
N HIS A 76 0.57 11.28 2.60
CA HIS A 76 -0.03 10.65 1.42
C HIS A 76 -1.42 10.07 1.68
N GLN A 77 -2.17 9.84 0.61
CA GLN A 77 -3.51 9.29 0.67
C GLN A 77 -3.46 7.76 0.53
N VAL A 78 -3.89 7.06 1.57
CA VAL A 78 -4.13 5.61 1.51
C VAL A 78 -5.51 5.33 0.94
N VAL A 79 -5.59 4.37 0.02
CA VAL A 79 -6.81 3.89 -0.61
C VAL A 79 -6.93 2.39 -0.31
N PHE A 80 -7.82 2.06 0.61
CA PHE A 80 -8.17 0.69 0.97
C PHE A 80 -9.19 0.17 -0.04
N VAL A 81 -8.87 -0.91 -0.76
CA VAL A 81 -9.74 -1.46 -1.82
C VAL A 81 -10.25 -2.82 -1.39
N ILE A 82 -11.56 -2.94 -1.24
CA ILE A 82 -12.24 -4.22 -0.98
C ILE A 82 -12.47 -4.92 -2.32
N GLY A 83 -11.95 -6.14 -2.45
CA GLY A 83 -12.07 -6.97 -3.65
C GLY A 83 -13.31 -7.87 -3.63
N ASP A 84 -14.49 -7.29 -3.50
CA ASP A 84 -15.78 -8.02 -3.50
C ASP A 84 -16.06 -8.68 -4.85
N PHE A 85 -15.77 -7.99 -5.96
CA PHE A 85 -15.97 -8.51 -7.31
C PHE A 85 -15.06 -9.72 -7.61
N THR A 86 -13.80 -9.68 -7.19
CA THR A 86 -12.87 -10.83 -7.34
C THR A 86 -13.26 -12.00 -6.44
N ALA A 87 -13.83 -11.72 -5.26
CA ALA A 87 -14.35 -12.75 -4.37
C ALA A 87 -15.55 -13.49 -4.99
N MET A 88 -16.43 -12.78 -5.70
CA MET A 88 -17.58 -13.38 -6.39
C MET A 88 -17.20 -14.30 -7.56
N ILE A 89 -16.12 -13.99 -8.27
CA ILE A 89 -15.65 -14.78 -9.43
C ILE A 89 -14.72 -15.94 -8.98
N GLY A 90 -14.03 -15.75 -7.85
CA GLY A 90 -12.98 -16.64 -7.36
C GLY A 90 -11.63 -16.29 -7.96
N ASP A 91 -10.67 -15.89 -7.11
CA ASP A 91 -9.29 -15.63 -7.53
C ASP A 91 -8.57 -16.94 -7.87
N PRO A 92 -8.10 -17.14 -9.13
CA PRO A 92 -7.37 -18.35 -9.54
C PRO A 92 -5.94 -18.41 -8.99
N SER A 93 -5.47 -17.38 -8.28
CA SER A 93 -4.10 -17.28 -7.76
C SER A 93 -3.80 -18.34 -6.70
N GLY A 94 -3.35 -19.52 -7.14
CA GLY A 94 -2.49 -20.42 -6.37
C GLY A 94 -3.15 -21.52 -5.53
N LYS A 95 -4.46 -21.81 -5.66
CA LYS A 95 -5.08 -22.98 -5.02
C LYS A 95 -5.78 -23.87 -6.04
N SER A 96 -5.35 -25.15 -6.10
CA SER A 96 -5.89 -26.24 -6.94
C SER A 96 -7.34 -26.68 -6.58
N LYS A 97 -8.03 -25.92 -5.74
CA LYS A 97 -9.44 -26.14 -5.44
C LYS A 97 -10.18 -24.81 -5.55
N THR A 98 -11.10 -24.77 -6.49
CA THR A 98 -12.12 -23.73 -6.63
C THR A 98 -12.78 -23.48 -5.28
N ARG A 99 -12.77 -22.23 -4.82
CA ARG A 99 -13.44 -21.84 -3.57
C ARG A 99 -14.96 -21.95 -3.77
N PRO A 100 -15.73 -22.39 -2.76
CA PRO A 100 -17.18 -22.32 -2.83
C PRO A 100 -17.62 -20.86 -2.93
N VAL A 101 -18.56 -20.59 -3.84
CA VAL A 101 -19.17 -19.26 -4.04
C VAL A 101 -20.02 -18.93 -2.81
N LEU A 102 -19.88 -17.72 -2.27
CA LEU A 102 -20.71 -17.19 -1.17
C LEU A 102 -22.13 -16.87 -1.65
#